data_AF-A0A7W6LWK3-F1
#
_entry.id   AF-A0A7W6LWK3-F1
#
_cell.length_a   1.000
_cell.length_b   1.000
_cell.length_c   1.000
_cell.angle_alpha   90.00
_cell.angle_beta   90.00
_cell.angle_gamma   90.00
#
_symmetry.space_group_name_H-M   'P 1'
#
loop_
_entity.id
_entity.type
_entity.pdbx_description
1 polymer ?
#
loop_
_entity_poly.entity_id
_entity_poly.type
_entity_poly.pdbx_seq_one_letter_code
_entity_poly.pdbx_strand_id
1 'polypeptide(L)'
;MRITLALPSLFLTALALPAALPAQIAPKTEPTPTPGPVNVRVEPRPAGDYELDRARQDIRDGRKSGTLSKKQARALRREADRADAQADRSARDGLSYSEQREIDMQGRALQSLTEAQRSQPGGKRP
;
A
#
# COMPACT_ATOMS: atom_id res chain seq x y z
N MET A 1 68.67 -30.89 24.36
CA MET A 1 68.84 -32.10 23.53
C MET A 1 67.59 -32.30 22.70
N ARG A 2 67.72 -32.48 21.39
CA ARG A 2 66.63 -32.84 20.46
C ARG A 2 66.58 -34.36 20.42
N ILE A 3 65.43 -34.97 20.69
CA ILE A 3 65.19 -36.38 20.34
C ILE A 3 63.79 -36.47 19.74
N THR A 4 63.78 -36.72 18.44
CA THR A 4 62.69 -37.17 17.59
C THR A 4 62.37 -38.64 17.85
N LEU A 5 61.09 -39.02 17.79
CA LEU A 5 60.47 -40.30 17.36
C LEU A 5 59.13 -40.40 18.11
N ALA A 6 58.03 -40.98 17.63
CA ALA A 6 57.62 -41.61 16.39
C ALA A 6 56.09 -41.70 16.51
N LEU A 7 55.35 -41.47 15.42
CA LEU A 7 53.94 -41.86 15.34
C LEU A 7 53.85 -43.40 15.36
N PRO A 8 52.77 -43.94 15.93
CA PRO A 8 51.85 -44.59 15.01
C PRO A 8 50.38 -44.31 15.31
N SER A 9 49.71 -43.93 14.24
CA SER A 9 48.30 -44.02 13.91
C SER A 9 47.57 -45.22 14.54
N LEU A 10 46.43 -44.98 15.19
CA LEU A 10 45.42 -46.01 15.44
C LEU A 10 44.00 -45.46 15.34
N PHE A 11 43.38 -45.81 14.21
CA PHE A 11 41.97 -46.11 13.94
C PHE A 11 40.86 -45.31 14.65
N LEU A 12 40.11 -44.49 13.92
CA LEU A 12 38.87 -44.84 13.19
C LEU A 12 37.68 -45.18 14.11
N THR A 13 36.75 -44.24 14.25
CA THR A 13 35.34 -44.40 13.83
C THR A 13 34.64 -43.05 13.97
N ALA A 14 34.66 -42.24 12.90
CA ALA A 14 33.72 -41.14 12.77
C ALA A 14 32.35 -41.75 12.42
N LEU A 15 31.42 -41.64 13.35
CA LEU A 15 30.04 -42.07 13.23
C LEU A 15 29.39 -41.35 12.04
N ALA A 16 29.25 -42.03 10.91
CA ALA A 16 28.55 -41.51 9.75
C ALA A 16 27.05 -41.47 10.05
N LEU A 17 26.53 -40.27 10.32
CA LEU A 17 25.08 -40.04 10.33
C LEU A 17 24.55 -40.16 8.90
N PRO A 18 23.48 -40.93 8.64
CA PRO A 18 22.85 -40.93 7.34
C PRO A 18 22.18 -39.58 7.12
N ALA A 19 22.66 -38.81 6.14
CA ALA A 19 21.97 -37.63 5.65
C ALA A 19 20.67 -38.09 4.97
N ALA A 20 19.54 -37.92 5.65
CA ALA A 20 18.24 -38.06 5.03
C ALA A 20 18.03 -36.89 4.05
N LEU A 21 18.27 -37.14 2.76
CA LEU A 21 17.91 -36.20 1.70
C LEU A 21 16.37 -36.21 1.56
N PRO A 22 15.69 -35.05 1.62
CA PRO A 22 14.28 -35.00 1.28
C PRO A 22 14.11 -35.36 -0.20
N ALA A 23 13.48 -36.49 -0.47
CA ALA A 23 13.01 -36.83 -1.81
C ALA A 23 11.98 -35.77 -2.24
N GLN A 24 12.35 -34.93 -3.20
CA GLN A 24 11.47 -33.89 -3.71
C GLN A 24 10.59 -34.49 -4.80
N ILE A 25 9.28 -34.54 -4.54
CA ILE A 25 8.29 -34.92 -5.55
C ILE A 25 8.28 -33.79 -6.59
N ALA A 26 8.80 -34.07 -7.79
CA ALA A 26 8.67 -33.14 -8.91
C ALA A 26 7.17 -32.98 -9.23
N PRO A 27 6.62 -31.75 -9.22
CA PRO A 27 5.26 -31.54 -9.68
C PRO A 27 5.20 -31.94 -11.16
N LYS A 28 4.30 -32.86 -11.50
CA LYS A 28 3.87 -33.06 -12.89
C LYS A 28 3.10 -31.82 -13.30
N THR A 29 3.80 -30.82 -13.81
CA THR A 29 3.18 -29.68 -14.46
C THR A 29 2.72 -30.14 -15.84
N GLU A 30 1.41 -30.39 -16.00
CA GLU A 30 0.82 -30.37 -17.33
C GLU A 30 1.05 -28.97 -17.93
N PRO A 31 1.37 -28.85 -19.24
CA PRO A 31 1.57 -27.55 -19.85
C PRO A 31 0.25 -26.76 -19.81
N THR A 32 0.16 -25.82 -18.89
CA THR A 32 -0.93 -24.83 -18.85
C THR A 32 -0.95 -24.11 -20.20
N PRO A 33 -2.09 -24.05 -20.91
CA PRO A 33 -2.18 -23.28 -22.14
C PRO A 33 -1.82 -21.83 -21.84
N THR A 34 -0.87 -21.28 -22.60
CA THR A 34 -0.45 -19.88 -22.52
C THR A 34 -1.70 -19.00 -22.57
N PRO A 35 -1.99 -18.18 -21.53
CA PRO A 35 -3.10 -17.24 -21.59
C PRO A 35 -2.90 -16.35 -22.81
N GLY A 36 -3.89 -16.31 -23.71
CA GLY A 36 -3.89 -15.38 -24.83
C GLY A 36 -3.81 -13.93 -24.34
N PRO A 37 -3.53 -12.96 -25.23
CA PRO A 37 -3.43 -11.56 -24.85
C PRO A 37 -4.69 -11.11 -24.11
N VAL A 38 -4.55 -10.81 -22.82
CA VAL A 38 -5.63 -10.25 -22.01
C VAL A 38 -5.79 -8.81 -22.44
N ASN A 39 -6.88 -8.51 -23.16
CA ASN A 39 -7.27 -7.15 -23.45
C ASN A 39 -7.76 -6.50 -22.14
N VAL A 40 -6.84 -5.84 -21.43
CA VAL A 40 -7.19 -5.02 -20.27
C VAL A 40 -7.80 -3.72 -20.79
N ARG A 41 -9.12 -3.61 -20.71
CA ARG A 41 -9.80 -2.32 -20.89
C ARG A 41 -9.48 -1.46 -19.67
N VAL A 42 -8.51 -0.58 -19.80
CA VAL A 42 -8.28 0.47 -18.81
C VAL A 42 -9.42 1.47 -18.97
N GLU A 43 -10.43 1.38 -18.10
CA GLU A 43 -11.45 2.42 -18.01
C GLU A 43 -10.75 3.76 -17.75
N PRO A 44 -11.15 4.86 -18.42
CA PRO A 44 -10.58 6.18 -18.17
C PRO A 44 -10.73 6.48 -16.68
N ARG A 45 -9.59 6.52 -15.97
CA ARG A 45 -9.59 6.99 -14.58
C ARG A 45 -10.06 8.44 -14.63
N PRO A 46 -11.08 8.85 -13.85
CA PRO A 46 -11.38 10.26 -13.72
C PRO A 46 -10.08 10.98 -13.33
N ALA A 47 -9.82 12.12 -13.98
CA ALA A 47 -8.66 12.92 -13.66
C ALA A 47 -8.64 13.20 -12.15
N GLY A 48 -7.45 13.26 -11.54
CA GLY A 48 -7.31 13.32 -10.08
C GLY A 48 -7.98 14.56 -9.45
N ASP A 49 -8.35 15.53 -10.28
CA ASP A 49 -9.14 16.72 -9.95
C ASP A 49 -10.59 16.41 -9.55
N TYR A 50 -11.24 15.42 -10.19
CA TYR A 50 -12.66 15.12 -9.97
C TYR A 50 -12.97 14.73 -8.51
N GLU A 51 -12.15 13.86 -7.92
CA GLU A 51 -12.34 13.40 -6.53
C GLU A 51 -12.07 14.52 -5.52
N LEU A 52 -11.10 15.40 -5.82
CA LEU A 52 -10.78 16.55 -4.97
C LEU A 52 -11.90 17.60 -5.01
N ASP A 53 -12.45 17.85 -6.20
CA ASP A 53 -13.60 18.74 -6.38
C ASP A 53 -14.84 18.20 -5.69
N ARG A 54 -15.08 16.89 -5.78
CA ARG A 54 -16.14 16.20 -5.03
C ARG A 54 -15.99 16.44 -3.52
N ALA A 55 -14.79 16.24 -2.98
CA ALA A 55 -14.51 16.44 -1.55
C ALA A 55 -14.75 17.90 -1.12
N ARG A 56 -14.35 18.88 -1.95
CA ARG A 56 -14.62 20.30 -1.70
C ARG A 56 -16.12 20.62 -1.67
N GLN A 57 -16.90 19.99 -2.55
CA GLN A 57 -18.35 20.09 -2.59
C GLN A 57 -18.95 19.58 -1.27
N ASP A 58 -18.56 18.38 -0.85
CA ASP A 58 -19.09 17.73 0.35
C ASP A 58 -18.75 18.50 1.64
N ILE A 59 -17.57 19.12 1.73
CA ILE A 59 -17.22 20.00 2.85
C ILE A 59 -18.14 21.23 2.89
N ARG A 60 -18.47 21.79 1.73
CA ARG A 60 -19.35 22.95 1.61
C ARG A 60 -20.77 22.60 2.04
N ASP A 61 -21.28 21.48 1.56
CA ASP A 61 -22.61 20.98 1.89
C ASP A 61 -22.71 20.52 3.33
N GLY A 62 -21.66 19.89 3.86
CA GLY A 62 -21.55 19.53 5.27
C GLY A 62 -21.58 20.76 6.18
N ARG A 63 -20.89 21.84 5.77
CA ARG A 63 -20.94 23.11 6.51
C ARG A 63 -22.33 23.76 6.45
N LYS A 64 -22.99 23.72 5.29
CA LYS A 64 -24.32 24.31 5.05
C LYS A 64 -25.43 23.56 5.79
N SER A 65 -25.35 22.24 5.81
CA SER A 65 -26.27 21.36 6.55
C SER A 65 -26.04 21.36 8.06
N GLY A 66 -24.92 21.91 8.53
CA GLY A 66 -24.56 21.94 9.96
C GLY A 66 -23.95 20.63 10.47
N THR A 67 -23.77 19.63 9.60
CA THR A 67 -23.07 18.38 9.93
C THR A 67 -21.56 18.60 10.14
N LEU A 68 -21.00 19.69 9.62
CA LEU A 68 -19.65 20.17 9.92
C LEU A 68 -19.67 21.52 10.64
N SER A 69 -18.93 21.61 11.74
CA SER A 69 -18.65 22.88 12.41
C SER A 69 -17.77 23.78 11.54
N LYS A 70 -17.79 25.10 11.81
CA LYS A 70 -16.94 26.08 11.10
C LYS A 70 -15.45 25.76 11.21
N LYS A 71 -14.99 25.28 12.38
CA LYS A 71 -13.58 24.91 12.60
C LYS A 71 -13.21 23.66 11.79
N GLN A 72 -14.05 22.62 11.82
CA GLN A 72 -13.83 21.38 11.05
C GLN A 72 -13.81 21.64 9.55
N ALA A 73 -14.82 22.34 9.03
CA ALA A 73 -14.87 22.69 7.61
C ALA A 73 -13.65 23.51 7.16
N ARG A 74 -13.12 24.39 8.03
CA ARG A 74 -11.93 25.18 7.71
C ARG A 74 -10.63 24.39 7.80
N ALA A 75 -10.54 23.36 8.64
CA ALA A 75 -9.41 22.43 8.64
C ALA A 75 -9.40 21.60 7.36
N LEU A 76 -10.55 20.99 7.01
CA LEU A 76 -10.71 20.17 5.80
C LEU A 76 -10.42 20.93 4.51
N ARG A 77 -10.85 22.20 4.42
CA ARG A 77 -10.49 23.06 3.27
C ARG A 77 -8.98 23.23 3.12
N ARG A 78 -8.26 23.46 4.22
CA ARG A 78 -6.79 23.58 4.15
C ARG A 78 -6.13 22.28 3.68
N GLU A 79 -6.66 21.14 4.10
CA GLU A 79 -6.19 19.82 3.63
C GLU A 79 -6.39 19.69 2.12
N ALA A 80 -7.61 19.98 1.64
CA ALA A 80 -7.94 19.94 0.21
C ALA A 80 -7.06 20.90 -0.60
N ASP A 81 -6.81 22.12 -0.11
CA ASP A 81 -5.95 23.09 -0.78
C ASP A 81 -4.48 22.63 -0.84
N ARG A 82 -3.99 21.85 0.14
CA ARG A 82 -2.65 21.25 0.08
C ARG A 82 -2.59 20.13 -0.96
N ALA A 83 -3.61 19.28 -1.01
CA ALA A 83 -3.70 18.21 -2.00
C ALA A 83 -3.75 18.78 -3.42
N ASP A 84 -4.52 19.85 -3.62
CA ASP A 84 -4.58 20.61 -4.88
C ASP A 84 -3.20 21.14 -5.28
N ALA A 85 -2.51 21.81 -4.35
CA ALA A 85 -1.18 22.35 -4.60
C ALA A 85 -0.10 21.27 -4.83
N GLN A 86 -0.33 20.04 -4.37
CA GLN A 86 0.52 18.89 -4.68
C GLN A 86 0.19 18.33 -6.06
N ALA A 87 -1.09 18.17 -6.39
CA ALA A 87 -1.55 17.75 -7.71
C ALA A 87 -1.11 18.73 -8.80
N ASP A 88 -1.25 20.04 -8.59
CA ASP A 88 -0.80 21.09 -9.51
C ASP A 88 0.72 21.05 -9.75
N ARG A 89 1.51 20.72 -8.72
CA ARG A 89 2.97 20.57 -8.86
C ARG A 89 3.33 19.31 -9.62
N SER A 90 2.74 18.18 -9.28
CA SER A 90 2.98 16.93 -9.99
C SER A 90 2.41 16.96 -11.42
N ALA A 91 1.35 17.73 -11.70
CA ALA A 91 0.82 17.90 -13.05
C ALA A 91 1.74 18.73 -13.97
N ARG A 92 2.55 19.64 -13.41
CA ARG A 92 3.56 20.40 -14.19
C ARG A 92 4.68 19.51 -14.72
N ASP A 93 5.06 18.49 -13.97
CA ASP A 93 6.12 17.54 -14.33
C ASP A 93 5.55 16.22 -14.92
N GLY A 94 4.22 16.07 -14.88
CA GLY A 94 3.50 14.84 -15.20
C GLY A 94 3.38 13.90 -13.98
N LEU A 95 2.16 13.56 -13.60
CA LEU A 95 1.89 12.66 -12.46
C LEU A 95 2.42 11.25 -12.76
N SER A 96 3.36 10.77 -11.95
CA SER A 96 3.77 9.37 -11.99
C SER A 96 2.65 8.46 -11.47
N TYR A 97 2.64 7.20 -11.92
CA TYR A 97 1.66 6.20 -11.48
C TYR A 97 1.65 6.02 -9.95
N SER A 98 2.82 6.12 -9.30
CA SER A 98 2.98 6.06 -7.85
C SER A 98 2.33 7.24 -7.14
N GLU A 99 2.55 8.47 -7.63
CA GLU A 99 1.96 9.67 -7.03
C GLU A 99 0.45 9.67 -7.17
N GLN A 100 -0.07 9.25 -8.33
CA GLN A 100 -1.51 9.13 -8.51
C GLN A 100 -2.11 8.07 -7.59
N ARG A 101 -1.41 6.94 -7.36
CA ARG A 101 -1.86 5.94 -6.40
C ARG A 101 -1.86 6.46 -4.96
N GLU A 102 -0.89 7.30 -4.61
CA GLU A 102 -0.82 7.90 -3.28
C GLU A 102 -1.97 8.89 -3.03
N ILE A 103 -2.23 9.78 -3.99
CA ILE A 103 -3.33 10.74 -3.92
C ILE A 103 -4.68 10.02 -3.74
N ASP A 104 -4.91 8.96 -4.51
CA ASP A 104 -6.13 8.14 -4.37
C ASP A 104 -6.25 7.47 -2.99
N MET A 105 -5.14 6.95 -2.45
CA MET A 105 -5.13 6.35 -1.11
C MET A 105 -5.43 7.39 -0.03
N GLN A 106 -4.87 8.60 -0.17
CA GLN A 106 -5.16 9.72 0.72
C GLN A 106 -6.62 10.14 0.65
N GLY A 107 -7.20 10.22 -0.56
CA GLY A 107 -8.62 10.51 -0.76
C GLY A 107 -9.54 9.49 -0.07
N ARG A 108 -9.27 8.19 -0.24
CA ARG A 108 -10.01 7.11 0.43
C ARG A 108 -9.89 7.16 1.95
N ALA A 109 -8.70 7.46 2.47
CA ALA A 109 -8.49 7.61 3.90
C ALA A 109 -9.29 8.80 4.46
N LEU A 110 -9.32 9.93 3.74
CA LEU A 110 -10.08 11.11 4.14
C LEU A 110 -11.59 10.83 4.16
N GLN A 111 -12.09 10.08 3.18
CA GLN A 111 -13.49 9.66 3.10
C GLN A 111 -13.86 8.77 4.28
N SER A 112 -13.03 7.77 4.59
CA SER A 112 -13.24 6.89 5.74
C SER A 112 -13.24 7.64 7.08
N LEU A 113 -12.33 8.60 7.26
CA LEU A 113 -12.31 9.45 8.46
C LEU A 113 -13.56 10.33 8.57
N THR A 114 -14.06 10.83 7.45
CA THR A 114 -15.27 11.65 7.40
C THR A 114 -16.51 10.84 7.76
N GLU A 115 -16.62 9.62 7.23
CA GLU A 115 -17.70 8.69 7.58
C GLU A 115 -17.66 8.28 9.06
N ALA A 116 -16.47 7.97 9.58
CA ALA A 116 -16.28 7.67 11.00
C ALA A 116 -16.73 8.83 11.89
N GLN A 117 -16.36 10.07 11.55
CA GLN A 117 -16.81 11.27 12.29
C GLN A 117 -18.32 11.50 12.19
N ARG A 118 -18.95 11.24 11.03
CA ARG A 118 -20.41 11.35 10.88
C ARG A 118 -21.16 10.28 11.68
N SER A 119 -20.59 9.08 11.77
CA SER A 119 -21.17 7.97 12.53
C SER A 119 -21.00 8.10 14.05
N GLN A 120 -20.09 8.95 14.53
CA GLN A 120 -19.95 9.22 15.96
C GLN A 120 -21.12 10.08 16.48
N PRO A 121 -21.96 9.57 17.40
CA PRO A 121 -22.94 10.39 18.07
C PRO A 121 -22.22 11.26 19.12
N GLY A 122 -21.71 12.43 18.72
CA GLY A 122 -20.85 13.19 19.65
C GLY A 122 -20.40 14.57 19.22
N GLY A 123 -21.29 15.41 18.69
CA GLY A 123 -20.96 16.81 18.36
C GLY A 123 -21.95 17.86 18.88
N LYS A 124 -23.05 17.47 19.51
CA LYS A 124 -24.02 18.39 20.13
C LYS A 124 -23.83 18.34 21.64
N ARG A 125 -22.89 19.14 22.15
CA ARG A 125 -22.95 19.58 23.55
C ARG A 125 -23.80 20.86 23.62
N PRO A 126 -24.72 20.97 24.59
CA PRO A 126 -25.54 22.17 24.79
C PRO A 126 -24.69 23.40 25.12
#